data_AF-A0A6P1D3M9-F1
#
_entry.id   AF-A0A6P1D3M9-F1
#
_cell.length_a   1.000
_cell.length_b   1.000
_cell.length_c   1.000
_cell.angle_alpha   90.00
_cell.angle_beta   90.00
_cell.angle_gamma   90.00
#
_symmetry.space_group_name_H-M   'P 1'
#
loop_
_entity.id
_entity.type
_entity.pdbx_description
1 polymer ?
#
loop_
_entity_poly.entity_id
_entity_poly.type
_entity_poly.pdbx_seq_one_letter_code
_entity_poly.pdbx_strand_id
1 'polypeptide(L)'
;GVHTLPVLYALRDEGADGDRLRTLLARPLETDAEVEEALTLLGRSPGMAQAKQKLQEYADLAYAELAALPPGPANDALVRLVRYTIERVG
;
A
#
# COMPACT_ATOMS: atom_id res chain seq x y z
N GLY A 1 12.38 -4.61 -11.19
CA GLY A 1 12.39 -4.13 -9.78
C GLY A 1 11.45 -4.99 -8.95
N VAL A 2 11.43 -4.80 -7.63
CA VAL A 2 10.45 -5.49 -6.77
C VAL A 2 9.13 -4.73 -6.82
N HIS A 3 8.07 -5.35 -7.31
CA HIS A 3 6.73 -4.76 -7.33
C HIS A 3 6.04 -5.02 -6.00
N THR A 4 5.95 -3.99 -5.16
CA THR A 4 5.21 -4.03 -3.89
C THR A 4 3.72 -3.77 -4.11
N LEU A 5 2.91 -3.92 -3.06
CA LEU A 5 1.45 -3.92 -3.14
C LEU A 5 0.84 -2.72 -3.91
N PRO A 6 1.28 -1.45 -3.73
CA PRO A 6 0.76 -0.33 -4.51
C PRO A 6 0.95 -0.51 -6.02
N VAL A 7 2.11 -1.03 -6.44
CA VAL A 7 2.42 -1.30 -7.86
C VAL A 7 1.55 -2.44 -8.38
N LEU A 8 1.37 -3.51 -7.60
CA LEU A 8 0.51 -4.63 -8.00
C LEU A 8 -0.94 -4.21 -8.21
N TYR A 9 -1.45 -3.28 -7.41
CA TYR A 9 -2.77 -2.70 -7.60
C TYR A 9 -2.83 -1.78 -8.83
N ALA A 10 -1.84 -0.90 -9.00
CA ALA A 10 -1.77 -0.02 -10.17
C ALA A 10 -1.71 -0.79 -11.50
N LEU A 11 -1.03 -1.94 -11.53
CA LEU A 11 -0.96 -2.80 -12.72
C LEU A 11 -2.28 -3.50 -13.07
N ARG A 12 -3.21 -3.60 -12.11
CA ARG A 12 -4.57 -4.14 -12.34
C ARG A 12 -5.54 -3.07 -12.84
N ASP A 13 -5.16 -1.80 -12.77
CA ASP A 13 -6.01 -0.71 -13.23
C ASP A 13 -6.23 -0.80 -14.75
N GLU A 14 -7.45 -0.47 -15.15
CA GLU A 14 -7.85 -0.45 -16.56
C GLU A 14 -7.68 0.97 -17.12
N GLY A 15 -7.33 1.08 -18.40
CA GLY A 15 -7.13 2.36 -19.09
C GLY A 15 -5.65 2.72 -19.31
N ALA A 16 -5.46 3.90 -19.91
CA ALA A 16 -4.18 4.27 -20.53
C ALA A 16 -3.00 4.32 -19.54
N ASP A 17 -3.21 4.82 -18.32
CA ASP A 17 -2.15 4.91 -17.30
C ASP A 17 -1.70 3.51 -16.84
N GLY A 18 -2.66 2.60 -16.59
CA GLY A 18 -2.39 1.19 -16.26
C GLY A 18 -1.74 0.42 -17.42
N ASP A 19 -2.18 0.66 -18.66
CA ASP A 19 -1.58 0.10 -19.88
C ASP A 19 -0.11 0.52 -20.03
N ARG A 20 0.17 1.81 -19.80
CA ARG A 20 1.52 2.35 -19.87
C ARG A 20 2.41 1.81 -18.75
N LEU A 21 1.90 1.72 -17.52
CA LEU A 21 2.61 1.12 -16.39
C LEU A 21 2.96 -0.35 -16.66
N ARG A 22 2.04 -1.15 -17.21
CA ARG A 22 2.31 -2.55 -17.59
C ARG A 22 3.42 -2.65 -18.63
N THR A 23 3.47 -1.72 -19.58
CA THR A 23 4.52 -1.67 -20.60
C THR A 23 5.87 -1.29 -20.01
N LEU A 24 5.93 -0.24 -19.18
CA LEU A 24 7.17 0.25 -18.55
C LEU A 24 7.76 -0.79 -17.59
N LEU A 25 6.93 -1.37 -16.73
CA LEU A 25 7.36 -2.26 -15.64
C LEU A 25 7.49 -3.74 -16.06
N ALA A 26 7.22 -4.08 -17.32
CA ALA A 26 7.48 -5.41 -17.88
C ALA A 26 8.98 -5.73 -18.01
N ARG A 27 9.84 -4.71 -17.89
CA ARG A 27 11.30 -4.82 -17.93
C ARG A 27 11.95 -3.94 -16.85
N PRO A 28 13.24 -4.13 -16.55
CA PRO A 28 14.00 -3.14 -15.79
C PRO A 28 13.90 -1.75 -16.45
N LEU A 29 13.74 -0.72 -15.63
CA LEU A 29 13.86 0.67 -16.06
C LEU A 29 15.34 1.01 -16.17
N GLU A 30 15.74 1.66 -17.26
CA GLU A 30 17.14 1.91 -17.61
C GLU A 30 17.52 3.39 -17.48
N THR A 31 16.53 4.29 -17.44
CA THR A 31 16.77 5.74 -17.40
C THR A 31 15.96 6.42 -16.31
N ASP A 32 16.46 7.54 -15.79
CA ASP A 32 15.75 8.36 -14.81
C ASP A 32 14.42 8.89 -15.36
N ALA A 33 14.34 9.15 -16.67
CA ALA A 33 13.10 9.56 -17.32
C ALA A 33 12.01 8.47 -17.26
N GLU A 34 12.39 7.20 -17.43
CA GLU A 34 11.48 6.06 -17.28
C GLU A 34 11.01 5.91 -15.82
N VAL A 35 11.91 6.18 -14.86
CA VAL A 35 11.59 6.16 -13.43
C VAL A 35 10.60 7.29 -13.09
N GLU A 36 10.85 8.52 -13.55
CA GLU A 36 9.94 9.64 -13.33
C GLU A 36 8.57 9.42 -13.98
N GLU A 37 8.53 8.85 -15.19
CA GLU A 37 7.28 8.51 -15.86
C GLU A 37 6.48 7.49 -15.04
N ALA A 38 7.14 6.40 -14.59
CA ALA A 38 6.52 5.39 -13.76
C ALA A 38 6.00 5.97 -12.42
N LEU A 39 6.79 6.82 -11.76
CA LEU A 39 6.37 7.49 -10.52
C LEU A 39 5.17 8.42 -10.73
N THR A 40 5.14 9.16 -11.84
CA THR A 40 4.03 10.04 -12.21
C THR A 40 2.74 9.25 -12.43
N LEU A 41 2.82 8.15 -13.18
CA LEU A 41 1.68 7.27 -13.43
C LEU A 41 1.22 6.57 -12.14
N LEU A 42 2.15 6.10 -11.31
CA LEU A 42 1.83 5.52 -10.00
C LEU A 42 1.13 6.53 -9.08
N GLY A 43 1.55 7.80 -9.10
CA GLY A 43 0.93 8.88 -8.33
C GLY A 43 -0.50 9.20 -8.75
N ARG A 44 -0.86 8.92 -10.00
CA ARG A 44 -2.23 9.05 -10.53
C ARG A 44 -3.08 7.79 -10.34
N SER A 45 -2.44 6.64 -10.20
CA SER A 45 -3.12 5.35 -10.05
C SER A 45 -3.88 5.23 -8.73
N PRO A 46 -4.94 4.40 -8.67
CA PRO A 46 -5.61 4.08 -7.41
C PRO A 46 -4.77 3.18 -6.49
N GLY A 47 -3.61 2.70 -6.94
CA GLY A 47 -2.86 1.64 -6.26
C GLY A 47 -2.40 1.99 -4.85
N MET A 48 -2.03 3.23 -4.59
CA MET A 48 -1.69 3.68 -3.24
C MET A 48 -2.92 3.69 -2.32
N ALA A 49 -4.05 4.19 -2.79
CA ALA A 49 -5.29 4.22 -2.02
C ALA A 49 -5.76 2.79 -1.69
N GLN A 50 -5.69 1.86 -2.65
CA GLN A 50 -6.02 0.46 -2.45
C GLN A 50 -5.07 -0.25 -1.48
N ALA A 51 -3.76 0.06 -1.53
CA ALA A 51 -2.81 -0.46 -0.56
C ALA A 51 -3.07 0.07 0.87
N LYS A 52 -3.41 1.35 1.02
CA LYS A 52 -3.83 1.94 2.32
C LYS A 52 -5.12 1.29 2.83
N GLN A 53 -6.10 1.04 1.96
CA GLN A 53 -7.31 0.30 2.32
C GLN A 53 -6.96 -1.11 2.81
N LYS A 54 -6.06 -1.82 2.13
CA LYS A 54 -5.63 -3.15 2.55
C LYS A 54 -4.93 -3.14 3.92
N LEU A 55 -4.13 -2.12 4.20
CA LEU A 55 -3.54 -1.91 5.52
C LEU A 55 -4.63 -1.70 6.59
N GLN A 56 -5.66 -0.90 6.29
CA GLN A 56 -6.79 -0.69 7.20
C GLN A 56 -7.54 -1.99 7.50
N GLU A 57 -7.78 -2.85 6.50
CA GLU A 57 -8.39 -4.16 6.72
C GLU A 57 -7.59 -5.01 7.73
N TYR A 58 -6.26 -5.02 7.63
CA TYR A 58 -5.42 -5.74 8.60
C TYR A 58 -5.41 -5.09 9.98
N ALA A 59 -5.52 -3.77 10.05
CA ALA A 59 -5.66 -3.05 11.31
C ALA A 59 -6.97 -3.42 12.02
N ASP A 60 -8.07 -3.46 11.28
CA ASP A 60 -9.39 -3.80 11.81
C ASP A 60 -9.40 -5.23 12.36
N LEU A 61 -8.78 -6.18 11.65
CA LEU A 61 -8.56 -7.54 12.13
C LEU A 61 -7.74 -7.54 13.44
N ALA A 62 -6.64 -6.80 13.49
CA ALA A 62 -5.81 -6.71 14.70
C ALA A 62 -6.58 -6.12 15.88
N TYR A 63 -7.39 -5.09 15.67
CA TYR A 63 -8.24 -4.52 16.72
C TYR A 63 -9.31 -5.49 17.20
N ALA A 64 -9.91 -6.28 16.30
CA ALA A 64 -10.88 -7.31 16.67
C ALA A 64 -10.25 -8.39 17.57
N GLU A 65 -9.05 -8.87 17.25
CA GLU A 65 -8.32 -9.83 18.08
C GLU A 65 -7.94 -9.25 19.46
N LEU A 66 -7.46 -8.00 19.48
CA LEU A 66 -7.08 -7.33 20.73
C LEU A 66 -8.30 -7.05 21.64
N ALA A 67 -9.46 -6.76 21.05
CA ALA A 67 -10.71 -6.55 21.80
C ALA A 67 -11.21 -7.83 22.51
N ALA A 68 -10.81 -9.02 22.03
CA ALA A 68 -11.14 -10.29 22.68
C ALA A 68 -10.25 -10.61 23.91
N LEU A 69 -9.16 -9.88 24.11
CA LEU A 69 -8.24 -10.07 25.22
C LEU A 69 -8.63 -9.23 26.45
N PRO A 70 -8.25 -9.64 27.67
CA PRO A 70 -8.48 -8.83 28.86
C PRO A 70 -7.87 -7.42 28.75
N PRO A 71 -8.54 -6.38 29.28
CA PRO A 71 -7.99 -5.02 29.29
C PRO A 71 -6.77 -4.95 30.22
N GLY A 72 -5.79 -4.16 29.83
CA GLY A 72 -4.61 -3.91 30.67
C GLY A 72 -3.43 -3.31 29.89
N PRO A 73 -2.36 -2.92 30.59
CA PRO A 73 -1.26 -2.15 30.02
C PRO A 73 -0.59 -2.80 28.79
N ALA A 74 -0.52 -4.13 28.77
CA ALA A 74 0.02 -4.89 27.64
C ALA A 74 -0.89 -4.80 26.40
N ASN A 75 -2.20 -4.98 26.56
CA ASN A 75 -3.16 -4.85 25.47
C ASN A 75 -3.17 -3.41 24.93
N ASP A 76 -3.19 -2.42 25.82
CA ASP A 76 -3.14 -1.01 25.44
C ASP A 76 -1.87 -0.66 24.64
N ALA A 77 -0.73 -1.28 24.98
CA ALA A 77 0.51 -1.09 24.25
C ALA A 77 0.44 -1.65 22.82
N LEU A 78 -0.17 -2.83 22.64
CA LEU A 78 -0.37 -3.43 21.32
C LEU A 78 -1.34 -2.60 20.47
N VAL A 79 -2.44 -2.11 21.06
CA VAL A 79 -3.38 -1.19 20.38
C VAL A 79 -2.66 0.07 19.89
N ARG A 80 -1.80 0.66 20.72
CA ARG A 80 -1.00 1.85 20.31
C ARG A 80 -0.01 1.51 19.20
N LEU A 81 0.62 0.34 19.22
CA LEU A 81 1.56 -0.09 18.19
C LEU A 81 0.87 -0.23 16.82
N VAL A 82 -0.30 -0.87 16.79
CA VAL A 82 -1.13 -1.00 15.56
C VAL A 82 -1.49 0.39 15.03
N ARG A 83 -2.01 1.27 15.89
CA ARG A 83 -2.36 2.66 15.53
C ARG A 83 -1.19 3.43 14.94
N TYR A 84 -0.07 3.45 15.65
CA TYR A 84 1.13 4.17 15.23
C TYR A 84 1.65 3.68 13.86
N THR A 85 1.54 2.38 13.58
CA THR A 85 2.00 1.81 12.31
C THR A 85 1.18 2.33 11.13
N ILE A 86 -0.13 2.54 11.32
CA ILE A 86 -1.05 3.04 10.29
C ILE A 86 -0.86 4.55 10.07
N GLU A 87 -0.72 5.32 11.16
CA GLU A 87 -0.54 6.78 11.10
C GLU A 87 0.72 7.19 10.29
N ARG A 88 1.74 6.33 10.21
CA ARG A 88 2.97 6.59 9.44
C ARG A 88 2.77 6.65 7.93
N VAL A 89 1.70 6.06 7.41
CA VAL A 89 1.37 6.08 5.99
C VAL A 89 0.13 6.94 5.69
N GLY A 90 -0.48 7.50 6.74
CA GLY A 90 -1.65 8.39 6.70
C GLY A 90 -1.35 9.65 5.90
#